data_AF-A0A940VPF1-F1
#
_entry.id   AF-A0A940VPF1-F1
#
_cell.length_a   1.000
_cell.length_b   1.000
_cell.length_c   1.000
_cell.angle_alpha   90.00
_cell.angle_beta   90.00
_cell.angle_gamma   90.00
#
_symmetry.space_group_name_H-M   'P 1'
#
loop_
_entity.id
_entity.type
_entity.pdbx_description
1 polymer ?
#
loop_
_entity_poly.entity_id
_entity_poly.type
_entity_poly.pdbx_seq_one_letter_code
_entity_poly.pdbx_strand_id
1 'polypeptide(L)'
;MQNSELAEAFRSTLTLRWSPVAVRLMRPGERIPEGVFEPSTRIRHCQSIAIARRGNSMYIPPRCHACPDGAAIMGIVPMSPKLRSGELYLLFKKLPNLECAKKMIAARPEFTAGTYTATLVAPLEAATFIPDVVIFTLWPEQAMWLCAATTYSTGERQTFHTSGYNSTCADLTVQVIKSQTMNISFGCYGARASSDIEDFEVYVSVPYCQLEIIADALKNLSSKSIPEARRRIYLPPVMDCVSKPDEVAGETVEIIIDKKRCKGCGLCAAFCPEAMLEVTGTAETQKARKSRETGCCACYTCVGQCPEKAIQLKMRKNFQIGGM
;
A
#
# COMPACT_ATOMS: atom_id res chain seq x y z
N MET A 1 -1.91 21.52 3.57
CA MET A 1 -0.46 21.43 3.24
C MET A 1 -0.22 21.77 1.77
N GLN A 2 0.95 22.32 1.43
CA GLN A 2 1.34 22.53 0.03
C GLN A 2 1.75 21.20 -0.65
N ASN A 3 1.66 21.13 -1.98
CA ASN A 3 2.04 19.94 -2.76
C ASN A 3 3.47 19.43 -2.47
N SER A 4 4.43 20.35 -2.34
CA SER A 4 5.82 20.04 -2.01
C SER A 4 5.98 19.42 -0.62
N GLU A 5 5.25 19.93 0.37
CA GLU A 5 5.24 19.41 1.75
C GLU A 5 4.62 18.01 1.82
N LEU A 6 3.54 17.79 1.07
CA LEU A 6 2.91 16.47 0.94
C LEU A 6 3.89 15.48 0.33
N ALA A 7 4.47 15.81 -0.83
CA ALA A 7 5.44 14.97 -1.51
C ALA A 7 6.60 14.59 -0.59
N GLU A 8 7.15 15.57 0.15
CA GLU A 8 8.24 15.32 1.09
C GLU A 8 7.82 14.42 2.27
N ALA A 9 6.63 14.62 2.82
CA ALA A 9 6.10 13.76 3.87
C ALA A 9 5.99 12.30 3.40
N PHE A 10 5.47 12.05 2.20
CA PHE A 10 5.40 10.69 1.64
C PHE A 10 6.78 10.11 1.34
N ARG A 11 7.68 10.87 0.70
CA ARG A 11 9.02 10.39 0.33
C ARG A 11 9.84 10.00 1.55
N SER A 12 9.87 10.84 2.56
CA SER A 12 10.65 10.63 3.78
C SER A 12 10.09 9.47 4.63
N THR A 13 8.78 9.45 4.87
CA THR A 13 8.17 8.41 5.74
C THR A 13 8.19 7.02 5.10
N LEU A 14 7.84 6.93 3.81
CA LEU A 14 7.77 5.66 3.09
C LEU A 14 9.11 5.28 2.43
N THR A 15 10.13 6.13 2.49
CA THR A 15 11.43 5.97 1.80
C THR A 15 11.23 5.70 0.30
N LEU A 16 10.46 6.56 -0.36
CA LEU A 16 10.11 6.38 -1.76
C LEU A 16 11.30 6.63 -2.68
N ARG A 17 11.49 5.76 -3.67
CA ARG A 17 12.49 5.95 -4.74
C ARG A 17 12.09 7.05 -5.72
N TRP A 18 10.79 7.17 -6.00
CA TRP A 18 10.23 8.05 -7.01
C TRP A 18 9.24 9.03 -6.41
N SER A 19 9.10 10.19 -7.03
CA SER A 19 8.09 11.17 -6.62
C SER A 19 6.68 10.62 -6.87
N PRO A 20 5.72 10.83 -5.95
CA PRO A 20 4.31 10.63 -6.24
C PRO A 20 3.90 11.47 -7.45
N VAL A 21 3.04 10.95 -8.31
CA VAL A 21 2.65 11.61 -9.56
C VAL A 21 1.26 12.21 -9.43
N ALA A 22 1.18 13.53 -9.50
CA ALA A 22 -0.05 14.27 -9.65
C ALA A 22 -0.67 14.02 -11.02
N VAL A 23 -1.96 13.69 -11.06
CA VAL A 23 -2.73 13.51 -12.30
C VAL A 23 -4.00 14.35 -12.25
N ARG A 24 -4.25 15.10 -13.32
CA ARG A 24 -5.51 15.83 -13.55
C ARG A 24 -6.07 15.52 -14.93
N LEU A 25 -7.39 15.33 -15.01
CA LEU A 25 -8.12 15.30 -16.28
C LEU A 25 -8.66 16.71 -16.56
N MET A 26 -8.13 17.36 -17.60
CA MET A 26 -8.43 18.76 -17.90
C MET A 26 -9.79 18.90 -18.58
N ARG A 27 -10.69 19.73 -18.04
CA ARG A 27 -12.03 19.95 -18.61
C ARG A 27 -12.00 20.91 -19.81
N PRO A 28 -13.00 20.85 -20.71
CA PRO A 28 -13.14 21.85 -21.77
C PRO A 28 -13.17 23.28 -21.22
N GLY A 29 -12.37 24.17 -21.82
CA GLY A 29 -12.29 25.59 -21.43
C GLY A 29 -11.30 25.90 -20.30
N GLU A 30 -10.71 24.90 -19.65
CA GLU A 30 -9.62 25.14 -18.70
C GLU A 30 -8.35 25.66 -19.41
N ARG A 31 -7.63 26.57 -18.76
CA ARG A 31 -6.33 27.04 -19.26
C ARG A 31 -5.27 25.99 -18.95
N ILE A 32 -4.34 25.80 -19.89
CA ILE A 32 -3.17 24.95 -19.67
C ILE A 32 -2.32 25.60 -18.55
N PRO A 33 -2.00 24.89 -17.46
CA PRO A 33 -1.18 25.42 -16.38
C PRO A 33 0.23 25.81 -16.88
N GLU A 34 0.90 26.71 -16.17
CA GLU A 34 2.30 27.02 -16.45
C GLU A 34 3.22 25.87 -16.02
N GLY A 35 4.39 25.76 -16.65
CA GLY A 35 5.42 24.77 -16.28
C GLY A 35 5.16 23.34 -16.77
N VAL A 36 4.11 23.11 -17.56
CA VAL A 36 3.90 21.83 -18.28
C VAL A 36 4.29 21.99 -19.75
N PHE A 37 4.78 20.91 -20.36
CA PHE A 37 5.07 20.89 -21.80
C PHE A 37 4.31 19.78 -22.52
N GLU A 38 4.11 19.95 -23.83
CA GLU A 38 3.55 18.91 -24.69
C GLU A 38 4.66 17.98 -25.18
N PRO A 39 4.54 16.64 -25.00
CA PRO A 39 5.57 15.72 -25.46
C PRO A 39 5.65 15.72 -26.99
N SER A 40 6.88 15.67 -27.52
CA SER A 40 7.16 15.68 -28.97
C SER A 40 6.75 14.39 -29.69
N THR A 41 6.45 13.32 -28.95
CA THR A 41 5.97 12.05 -29.48
C THR A 41 4.73 11.59 -28.74
N ARG A 42 3.97 10.70 -29.39
CA ARG A 42 2.80 10.09 -28.76
C ARG A 42 3.26 9.11 -27.68
N ILE A 43 2.71 9.25 -26.48
CA ILE A 43 3.01 8.39 -25.33
C ILE A 43 1.73 7.79 -24.76
N ARG A 44 1.85 6.62 -24.13
CA ARG A 44 0.75 6.00 -23.39
C ARG A 44 0.59 6.68 -22.03
N HIS A 45 -0.61 6.69 -21.46
CA HIS A 45 -0.85 7.25 -20.12
C HIS A 45 0.03 6.57 -19.04
N CYS A 46 0.26 5.26 -19.12
CA CYS A 46 1.21 4.59 -18.21
C CYS A 46 2.66 5.11 -18.35
N GLN A 47 3.09 5.43 -19.57
CA GLN A 47 4.41 6.03 -19.82
C GLN A 47 4.49 7.43 -19.24
N SER A 48 3.43 8.23 -19.36
CA SER A 48 3.43 9.58 -18.78
C SER A 48 3.56 9.56 -17.26
N ILE A 49 2.97 8.58 -16.57
CA ILE A 49 3.22 8.37 -15.12
C ILE A 49 4.70 8.02 -14.87
N ALA A 50 5.28 7.11 -15.64
CA ALA A 50 6.68 6.70 -15.47
C ALA A 50 7.69 7.83 -15.80
N ILE A 51 7.33 8.74 -16.71
CA ILE A 51 8.14 9.91 -17.06
C ILE A 51 7.97 11.02 -16.01
N ALA A 52 6.74 11.23 -15.52
CA ALA A 52 6.44 12.23 -14.51
C ALA A 52 7.07 11.91 -13.15
N ARG A 53 7.10 10.64 -12.73
CA ARG A 53 7.79 10.22 -11.48
C ARG A 53 9.30 10.51 -11.48
N ARG A 54 9.87 10.90 -12.64
CA ARG A 54 11.29 11.25 -12.87
C ARG A 54 11.52 12.76 -13.09
N GLY A 55 10.54 13.61 -12.78
CA GLY A 55 10.72 15.06 -12.78
C GLY A 55 10.05 15.84 -13.92
N ASN A 56 9.29 15.18 -14.79
CA ASN A 56 8.68 15.86 -15.95
C ASN A 56 7.22 16.25 -15.71
N SER A 57 6.88 17.49 -16.01
CA SER A 57 5.52 18.02 -15.96
C SER A 57 4.96 18.17 -17.38
N MET A 58 3.89 17.46 -17.71
CA MET A 58 3.40 17.31 -19.09
C MET A 58 1.92 17.62 -19.23
N TYR A 59 1.59 18.25 -20.35
CA TYR A 59 0.25 18.41 -20.90
C TYR A 59 0.08 17.45 -22.09
N ILE A 60 -0.91 16.57 -22.02
CA ILE A 60 -1.10 15.49 -22.99
C ILE A 60 -2.47 15.65 -23.66
N PRO A 61 -2.53 16.37 -24.79
CA PRO A 61 -3.75 16.51 -25.57
C PRO A 61 -4.08 15.20 -26.32
N PRO A 62 -5.26 15.09 -26.97
CA PRO A 62 -5.72 13.85 -27.59
C PRO A 62 -4.73 13.29 -28.62
N ARG A 63 -4.08 14.18 -29.39
CA ARG A 63 -3.08 13.83 -30.41
C ARG A 63 -1.79 13.23 -29.85
N CYS A 64 -1.50 13.43 -28.56
CA CYS A 64 -0.31 12.93 -27.89
C CYS A 64 -0.53 11.61 -27.16
N HIS A 65 -1.77 11.09 -27.10
CA HIS A 65 -2.04 9.77 -26.55
C HIS A 65 -1.79 8.67 -27.58
N ALA A 66 -0.85 7.77 -27.29
CA ALA A 66 -0.56 6.59 -28.11
C ALA A 66 -1.51 5.42 -27.88
N CYS A 67 -2.19 5.36 -26.71
CA CYS A 67 -3.11 4.28 -26.38
C CYS A 67 -4.56 4.75 -26.55
N PRO A 68 -5.27 4.34 -27.63
CA PRO A 68 -6.64 4.77 -27.86
C PRO A 68 -7.61 4.25 -26.80
N ASP A 69 -7.38 3.03 -26.29
CA ASP A 69 -8.19 2.46 -25.19
C ASP A 69 -8.06 3.31 -23.92
N GLY A 70 -6.82 3.70 -23.55
CA GLY A 70 -6.57 4.53 -22.38
C GLY A 70 -7.18 5.93 -22.48
N ALA A 71 -7.00 6.60 -23.62
CA ALA A 71 -7.57 7.93 -23.84
C ALA A 71 -9.11 7.90 -23.90
N ALA A 72 -9.69 6.85 -24.48
CA ALA A 72 -11.14 6.69 -24.53
C ALA A 72 -11.74 6.42 -23.14
N ILE A 73 -11.11 5.55 -22.34
CA ILE A 73 -11.51 5.27 -20.95
C ILE A 73 -11.53 6.56 -20.12
N MET A 74 -10.54 7.43 -20.30
CA MET A 74 -10.46 8.72 -19.59
C MET A 74 -11.41 9.78 -20.16
N GLY A 75 -12.24 9.47 -21.16
CA GLY A 75 -13.21 10.39 -21.73
C GLY A 75 -12.63 11.47 -22.66
N ILE A 76 -11.40 11.30 -23.14
CA ILE A 76 -10.69 12.29 -23.97
C ILE A 76 -11.06 12.14 -25.45
N VAL A 77 -11.23 10.91 -25.91
CA VAL A 77 -11.57 10.56 -27.29
C VAL A 77 -12.72 9.56 -27.32
N PRO A 78 -13.49 9.46 -28.42
CA PRO A 78 -14.47 8.39 -28.56
C PRO A 78 -13.78 7.02 -28.63
N MET A 79 -14.40 6.03 -28.00
CA MET A 79 -13.97 4.64 -28.12
C MET A 79 -14.31 4.09 -29.50
N SER A 80 -13.37 3.39 -30.15
CA SER A 80 -13.63 2.80 -31.47
C SER A 80 -14.65 1.65 -31.38
N PRO A 81 -15.44 1.38 -32.46
CA PRO A 81 -16.41 0.29 -32.46
C PRO A 81 -15.81 -1.08 -32.12
N LYS A 82 -14.60 -1.38 -32.63
CA LYS A 82 -13.88 -2.65 -32.37
C LYS A 82 -13.41 -2.79 -30.91
N LEU A 83 -13.06 -1.67 -30.26
CA LEU A 83 -12.74 -1.66 -28.83
C LEU A 83 -14.01 -1.86 -27.99
N ARG A 84 -15.09 -1.16 -28.36
CA ARG A 84 -16.38 -1.22 -27.66
C ARG A 84 -17.04 -2.60 -27.76
N SER A 85 -16.94 -3.26 -28.92
CA SER A 85 -17.51 -4.59 -29.14
C SER A 85 -16.76 -5.70 -28.39
N GLY A 86 -15.48 -5.49 -28.13
CA GLY A 86 -14.58 -6.47 -27.51
C GLY A 86 -13.73 -7.26 -28.50
N GLU A 87 -13.95 -7.10 -29.81
CA GLU A 87 -13.21 -7.79 -30.89
C GLU A 87 -11.70 -7.62 -30.76
N LEU A 88 -11.24 -6.43 -30.35
CA LEU A 88 -9.81 -6.17 -30.23
C LEU A 88 -9.14 -7.03 -29.14
N TYR A 89 -9.85 -7.36 -28.05
CA TYR A 89 -9.31 -8.23 -27.00
C TYR A 89 -9.19 -9.69 -27.47
N LEU A 90 -10.08 -10.13 -28.36
CA LEU A 90 -9.98 -11.45 -29.00
C LEU A 90 -8.84 -11.47 -30.02
N LEU A 91 -8.69 -10.42 -30.82
CA LEU A 91 -7.62 -10.31 -31.82
C LEU A 91 -6.24 -10.40 -31.15
N PHE A 92 -6.07 -9.77 -29.98
CA PHE A 92 -4.85 -9.87 -29.19
C PHE A 92 -4.74 -11.15 -28.35
N LYS A 93 -5.66 -12.10 -28.50
CA LYS A 93 -5.72 -13.37 -27.75
C LYS A 93 -5.68 -13.18 -26.22
N LYS A 94 -6.27 -12.08 -25.75
CA LYS A 94 -6.35 -11.75 -24.31
C LYS A 94 -7.53 -12.43 -23.62
N LEU A 95 -8.59 -12.72 -24.39
CA LEU A 95 -9.83 -13.30 -23.88
C LEU A 95 -10.31 -14.42 -24.80
N PRO A 96 -10.99 -15.43 -24.24
CA PRO A 96 -11.36 -16.64 -24.99
C PRO A 96 -12.50 -16.41 -25.98
N ASN A 97 -13.41 -15.47 -25.70
CA ASN A 97 -14.58 -15.20 -26.52
C ASN A 97 -15.16 -13.79 -26.26
N LEU A 98 -16.14 -13.40 -27.08
CA LEU A 98 -16.74 -12.07 -27.07
C LEU A 98 -17.61 -11.82 -25.83
N GLU A 99 -18.20 -12.86 -25.26
CA GLU A 99 -19.01 -12.77 -24.04
C GLU A 99 -18.15 -12.31 -22.86
N CYS A 100 -16.99 -12.95 -22.66
CA CYS A 100 -16.01 -12.53 -21.65
C CYS A 100 -15.53 -11.09 -21.89
N ALA A 101 -15.27 -10.72 -23.14
CA ALA A 101 -14.84 -9.37 -23.49
C ALA A 101 -15.89 -8.30 -23.17
N LYS A 102 -17.16 -8.55 -23.52
CA LYS A 102 -18.27 -7.66 -23.21
C LYS A 102 -18.47 -7.50 -21.71
N LYS A 103 -18.40 -8.59 -20.94
CA LYS A 103 -18.50 -8.56 -19.47
C LYS A 103 -17.38 -7.72 -18.85
N MET A 104 -16.14 -7.91 -19.31
CA MET A 104 -14.99 -7.12 -18.85
C MET A 104 -15.14 -5.63 -19.18
N ILE A 105 -15.56 -5.30 -20.40
CA ILE A 105 -15.77 -3.90 -20.83
C ILE A 105 -16.89 -3.24 -20.02
N ALA A 106 -17.99 -3.95 -19.77
CA ALA A 106 -19.13 -3.42 -19.02
C ALA A 106 -18.80 -3.14 -17.55
N ALA A 107 -17.92 -3.93 -16.94
CA ALA A 107 -17.48 -3.74 -15.55
C ALA A 107 -16.42 -2.64 -15.39
N ARG A 108 -15.80 -2.19 -16.50
CA ARG A 108 -14.69 -1.24 -16.47
C ARG A 108 -15.19 0.20 -16.28
N PRO A 109 -14.59 0.98 -15.36
CA PRO A 109 -14.93 2.38 -15.21
C PRO A 109 -14.39 3.21 -16.39
N GLU A 110 -15.24 4.06 -16.97
CA GLU A 110 -14.88 5.00 -18.04
C GLU A 110 -15.67 6.32 -17.94
N PHE A 111 -15.15 7.41 -18.50
CA PHE A 111 -15.89 8.66 -18.69
C PHE A 111 -16.49 8.75 -20.09
N THR A 112 -17.55 9.56 -20.22
CA THR A 112 -18.14 9.89 -21.52
C THR A 112 -17.10 10.63 -22.37
N ALA A 113 -17.06 10.32 -23.67
CA ALA A 113 -16.15 10.99 -24.59
C ALA A 113 -16.45 12.51 -24.64
N GLY A 114 -15.39 13.32 -24.58
CA GLY A 114 -15.49 14.79 -24.56
C GLY A 114 -15.67 15.39 -23.17
N THR A 115 -15.83 14.59 -22.10
CA THR A 115 -15.85 15.11 -20.72
C THR A 115 -14.53 15.80 -20.37
N TYR A 116 -13.42 15.30 -20.92
CA TYR A 116 -12.09 15.86 -20.71
C TYR A 116 -11.38 16.06 -22.05
N THR A 117 -10.41 16.98 -22.07
CA THR A 117 -9.70 17.39 -23.29
C THR A 117 -8.23 17.01 -23.28
N ALA A 118 -7.63 16.76 -22.11
CA ALA A 118 -6.24 16.38 -21.98
C ALA A 118 -6.00 15.71 -20.61
N THR A 119 -4.84 15.05 -20.48
CA THR A 119 -4.29 14.75 -19.15
C THR A 119 -3.15 15.70 -18.81
N LEU A 120 -3.09 16.09 -17.54
CA LEU A 120 -1.96 16.79 -16.94
C LEU A 120 -1.29 15.84 -15.96
N VAL A 121 0.02 15.69 -16.06
CA VAL A 121 0.79 14.86 -15.13
C VAL A 121 2.06 15.57 -14.70
N ALA A 122 2.44 15.45 -13.43
CA ALA A 122 3.65 16.04 -12.88
C ALA A 122 4.12 15.27 -11.64
N PRO A 123 5.40 15.35 -11.23
CA PRO A 123 5.75 15.09 -9.83
C PRO A 123 4.85 15.94 -8.93
N LEU A 124 4.36 15.38 -7.83
CA LEU A 124 3.45 16.08 -6.93
C LEU A 124 4.04 17.42 -6.48
N GLU A 125 5.32 17.44 -6.09
CA GLU A 125 6.03 18.65 -5.66
C GLU A 125 6.15 19.74 -6.74
N ALA A 126 6.03 19.38 -8.02
CA ALA A 126 6.15 20.28 -9.17
C ALA A 126 4.80 20.58 -9.83
N ALA A 127 3.69 20.08 -9.28
CA ALA A 127 2.36 20.28 -9.84
C ALA A 127 1.87 21.71 -9.61
N THR A 128 1.77 22.48 -10.70
CA THR A 128 1.22 23.85 -10.77
C THR A 128 -0.31 23.88 -10.91
N PHE A 129 -0.96 22.74 -10.71
CA PHE A 129 -2.41 22.54 -10.83
C PHE A 129 -2.92 21.70 -9.66
N ILE A 130 -4.23 21.75 -9.42
CA ILE A 130 -4.89 20.89 -8.42
C ILE A 130 -5.11 19.51 -9.05
N PRO A 131 -4.44 18.44 -8.56
CA PRO A 131 -4.63 17.08 -9.05
C PRO A 131 -6.03 16.57 -8.72
N ASP A 132 -6.56 15.68 -9.55
CA ASP A 132 -7.74 14.89 -9.16
C ASP A 132 -7.30 13.69 -8.30
N VAL A 133 -6.19 13.06 -8.69
CA VAL A 133 -5.60 11.91 -8.00
C VAL A 133 -4.08 12.02 -7.96
N VAL A 134 -3.47 11.31 -7.01
CA VAL A 134 -2.01 11.12 -6.95
C VAL A 134 -1.69 9.64 -7.02
N ILE A 135 -0.85 9.26 -7.98
CA ILE A 135 -0.43 7.89 -8.24
C ILE A 135 0.97 7.67 -7.68
N PHE A 136 1.11 6.66 -6.84
CA PHE A 136 2.35 6.23 -6.22
C PHE A 136 2.85 4.96 -6.89
N THR A 137 4.16 4.93 -7.23
CA THR A 137 4.84 3.67 -7.55
C THR A 137 5.56 3.18 -6.30
N LEU A 138 5.13 2.04 -5.77
CA LEU A 138 5.48 1.58 -4.43
C LEU A 138 6.00 0.14 -4.45
N TRP A 139 6.81 -0.21 -3.46
CA TRP A 139 6.97 -1.60 -3.06
C TRP A 139 5.74 -2.07 -2.26
N PRO A 140 5.43 -3.39 -2.23
CA PRO A 140 4.27 -3.90 -1.50
C PRO A 140 4.19 -3.45 -0.04
N GLU A 141 5.33 -3.35 0.65
CA GLU A 141 5.39 -2.85 2.03
C GLU A 141 5.00 -1.36 2.14
N GLN A 142 5.43 -0.53 1.21
CA GLN A 142 5.08 0.89 1.19
C GLN A 142 3.59 1.09 0.89
N ALA A 143 3.03 0.27 -0.01
CA ALA A 143 1.59 0.23 -0.28
C ALA A 143 0.79 -0.17 0.97
N MET A 144 1.27 -1.17 1.72
CA MET A 144 0.66 -1.57 2.99
C MET A 144 0.62 -0.42 3.99
N TRP A 145 1.70 0.36 4.13
CA TRP A 145 1.70 1.52 5.03
C TRP A 145 0.76 2.63 4.59
N LEU A 146 0.59 2.84 3.28
CA LEU A 146 -0.39 3.78 2.76
C LEU A 146 -1.83 3.35 3.10
N CYS A 147 -2.13 2.05 3.02
CA CYS A 147 -3.40 1.49 3.51
C CYS A 147 -3.55 1.67 5.02
N ALA A 148 -2.51 1.37 5.79
CA ALA A 148 -2.51 1.51 7.24
C ALA A 148 -2.74 2.97 7.67
N ALA A 149 -2.19 3.93 6.94
CA ALA A 149 -2.42 5.36 7.17
C ALA A 149 -3.87 5.77 6.89
N THR A 150 -4.47 5.26 5.82
CA THR A 150 -5.91 5.45 5.58
C THR A 150 -6.75 4.87 6.73
N THR A 151 -6.47 3.63 7.14
CA THR A 151 -7.18 3.01 8.29
C THR A 151 -6.91 3.73 9.60
N TYR A 152 -5.72 4.29 9.81
CA TYR A 152 -5.41 5.09 10.99
C TYR A 152 -6.32 6.31 11.09
N SER A 153 -6.61 6.95 9.95
CA SER A 153 -7.45 8.15 9.88
C SER A 153 -8.95 7.87 9.90
N THR A 154 -9.41 6.74 9.36
CA THR A 154 -10.85 6.45 9.19
C THR A 154 -11.37 5.27 10.00
N GLY A 155 -10.49 4.36 10.44
CA GLY A 155 -10.85 3.06 11.02
C GLY A 155 -11.35 2.03 9.99
N GLU A 156 -11.43 2.38 8.70
CA GLU A 156 -12.05 1.54 7.68
C GLU A 156 -11.06 0.61 6.98
N ARG A 157 -11.60 -0.50 6.44
CA ARG A 157 -10.87 -1.42 5.57
C ARG A 157 -10.95 -0.96 4.13
N GLN A 158 -9.82 -0.98 3.43
CA GLN A 158 -9.77 -0.64 2.01
C GLN A 158 -10.36 -1.78 1.17
N THR A 159 -11.22 -1.41 0.22
CA THR A 159 -11.74 -2.30 -0.81
C THR A 159 -11.21 -1.83 -2.16
N PHE A 160 -10.49 -2.71 -2.85
CA PHE A 160 -9.88 -2.40 -4.13
C PHE A 160 -10.67 -2.99 -5.30
N HIS A 161 -10.86 -2.19 -6.34
CA HIS A 161 -11.49 -2.58 -7.59
C HIS A 161 -10.41 -2.58 -8.67
N THR A 162 -9.68 -3.68 -8.78
CA THR A 162 -8.56 -3.81 -9.72
C THR A 162 -8.72 -5.00 -10.65
N SER A 163 -8.10 -4.90 -11.82
CA SER A 163 -7.96 -6.01 -12.75
C SER A 163 -6.56 -6.07 -13.36
N GLY A 164 -6.25 -7.15 -14.08
CA GLY A 164 -5.03 -7.25 -14.91
C GLY A 164 -5.10 -6.39 -16.19
N TYR A 165 -6.19 -5.65 -16.41
CA TYR A 165 -6.45 -4.83 -17.59
C TYR A 165 -6.60 -3.35 -17.22
N ASN A 166 -6.30 -2.46 -18.17
CA ASN A 166 -6.58 -1.03 -18.04
C ASN A 166 -6.11 -0.34 -16.73
N SER A 167 -4.92 -0.69 -16.23
CA SER A 167 -4.32 -0.19 -14.98
C SER A 167 -4.33 1.34 -14.78
N THR A 168 -3.35 2.09 -15.30
CA THR A 168 -3.23 3.50 -14.90
C THR A 168 -4.40 4.38 -15.37
N CYS A 169 -5.05 4.03 -16.48
CA CYS A 169 -6.22 4.75 -16.98
C CYS A 169 -7.51 4.42 -16.21
N ALA A 170 -7.93 3.15 -16.15
CA ALA A 170 -9.19 2.78 -15.50
C ALA A 170 -9.02 2.66 -13.98
N ASP A 171 -8.14 1.79 -13.50
CA ASP A 171 -8.05 1.45 -12.07
C ASP A 171 -7.50 2.61 -11.22
N LEU A 172 -6.51 3.35 -11.71
CA LEU A 172 -5.83 4.37 -10.90
C LEU A 172 -6.33 5.80 -11.15
N THR A 173 -6.84 6.09 -12.35
CA THR A 173 -7.35 7.42 -12.68
C THR A 173 -8.87 7.43 -12.58
N VAL A 174 -9.58 6.77 -13.50
CA VAL A 174 -11.05 6.90 -13.57
C VAL A 174 -11.76 6.34 -12.34
N GLN A 175 -11.37 5.14 -11.87
CA GLN A 175 -12.00 4.51 -10.70
C GLN A 175 -11.88 5.40 -9.47
N VAL A 176 -10.69 5.91 -9.18
CA VAL A 176 -10.41 6.75 -8.00
C VAL A 176 -11.12 8.11 -8.11
N ILE A 177 -11.13 8.74 -9.29
CA ILE A 177 -11.88 9.99 -9.50
C ILE A 177 -13.38 9.76 -9.26
N LYS A 178 -13.94 8.64 -9.72
CA LYS A 178 -15.37 8.36 -9.57
C LYS A 178 -15.76 7.94 -8.16
N SER A 179 -15.01 7.05 -7.55
CA SER A 179 -15.35 6.51 -6.23
C SER A 179 -14.92 7.42 -5.09
N GLN A 180 -13.98 8.34 -5.33
CA GLN A 180 -13.31 9.12 -4.28
C GLN A 180 -12.73 8.21 -3.18
N THR A 181 -12.30 7.00 -3.55
CA THR A 181 -11.63 6.05 -2.66
C THR A 181 -10.32 5.60 -3.28
N MET A 182 -9.31 5.35 -2.44
CA MET A 182 -8.02 4.86 -2.91
C MET A 182 -8.17 3.54 -3.67
N ASN A 183 -7.34 3.31 -4.68
CA ASN A 183 -7.33 2.06 -5.42
C ASN A 183 -5.91 1.56 -5.73
N ILE A 184 -5.78 0.26 -5.96
CA ILE A 184 -4.51 -0.39 -6.31
C ILE A 184 -4.52 -0.86 -7.75
N SER A 185 -3.34 -1.02 -8.35
CA SER A 185 -3.20 -1.75 -9.60
C SER A 185 -1.86 -2.44 -9.69
N PHE A 186 -1.86 -3.67 -10.20
CA PHE A 186 -0.65 -4.47 -10.41
C PHE A 186 0.13 -4.09 -11.67
N GLY A 187 -0.33 -3.10 -12.43
CA GLY A 187 0.16 -2.82 -13.77
C GLY A 187 -0.46 -3.81 -14.77
N CYS A 188 -1.24 -3.29 -15.72
CA CYS A 188 -1.84 -4.15 -16.74
C CYS A 188 -0.79 -4.64 -17.72
N TYR A 189 -1.11 -5.68 -18.50
CA TYR A 189 -0.21 -6.21 -19.53
C TYR A 189 0.43 -5.10 -20.39
N GLY A 190 -0.39 -4.14 -20.86
CA GLY A 190 0.11 -3.03 -21.68
C GLY A 190 0.96 -2.02 -20.90
N ALA A 191 0.68 -1.81 -19.61
CA ALA A 191 1.50 -0.94 -18.77
C ALA A 191 2.87 -1.59 -18.53
N ARG A 192 2.91 -2.85 -18.07
CA ARG A 192 4.18 -3.58 -17.84
C ARG A 192 5.01 -3.74 -19.13
N ALA A 193 4.37 -3.94 -20.27
CA ALA A 193 5.09 -4.05 -21.55
C ALA A 193 5.60 -2.73 -22.11
N SER A 194 5.05 -1.57 -21.70
CA SER A 194 5.35 -0.28 -22.32
C SER A 194 5.90 0.78 -21.35
N SER A 195 6.00 0.46 -20.06
CA SER A 195 6.53 1.34 -19.02
C SER A 195 7.46 0.55 -18.11
N ASP A 196 8.26 1.27 -17.35
CA ASP A 196 9.38 0.73 -16.58
C ASP A 196 8.93 0.31 -15.16
N ILE A 197 7.89 -0.51 -15.08
CA ILE A 197 7.33 -1.03 -13.82
C ILE A 197 8.02 -2.36 -13.52
N GLU A 198 8.70 -2.43 -12.38
CA GLU A 198 9.41 -3.62 -11.95
C GLU A 198 8.46 -4.71 -11.41
N ASP A 199 8.95 -5.95 -11.31
CA ASP A 199 8.18 -7.09 -10.79
C ASP A 199 7.80 -6.93 -9.30
N PHE A 200 8.59 -6.14 -8.56
CA PHE A 200 8.36 -5.81 -7.16
C PHE A 200 7.76 -4.42 -6.95
N GLU A 201 7.27 -3.77 -8.02
CA GLU A 201 6.52 -2.52 -7.95
C GLU A 201 5.01 -2.77 -8.11
N VAL A 202 4.24 -2.06 -7.28
CA VAL A 202 2.78 -1.94 -7.35
C VAL A 202 2.39 -0.48 -7.42
N TYR A 203 1.27 -0.19 -8.07
CA TYR A 203 0.72 1.15 -8.05
C TYR A 203 -0.40 1.28 -7.01
N VAL A 204 -0.42 2.42 -6.34
CA VAL A 204 -1.57 2.86 -5.53
C VAL A 204 -1.94 4.27 -5.96
N SER A 205 -3.23 4.56 -6.07
CA SER A 205 -3.74 5.90 -6.36
C SER A 205 -4.66 6.36 -5.24
N VAL A 206 -4.50 7.62 -4.86
CA VAL A 206 -5.23 8.27 -3.76
C VAL A 206 -5.93 9.52 -4.29
N PRO A 207 -7.21 9.76 -3.94
CA PRO A 207 -7.88 11.02 -4.23
C PRO A 207 -7.13 12.20 -3.63
N TYR A 208 -6.94 13.29 -4.38
CA TYR A 208 -6.13 14.41 -3.91
C TYR A 208 -6.60 14.99 -2.57
N CYS A 209 -7.92 15.04 -2.36
CA CYS A 209 -8.55 15.54 -1.13
C CYS A 209 -8.19 14.73 0.13
N GLN A 210 -7.66 13.51 0.01
CA GLN A 210 -7.30 12.65 1.14
C GLN A 210 -5.79 12.66 1.44
N LEU A 211 -4.97 13.33 0.63
CA LEU A 211 -3.51 13.27 0.80
C LEU A 211 -3.03 13.86 2.12
N GLU A 212 -3.61 14.99 2.55
CA GLU A 212 -3.18 15.66 3.78
C GLU A 212 -3.43 14.81 5.02
N ILE A 213 -4.64 14.26 5.17
CA ILE A 213 -4.97 13.40 6.31
C ILE A 213 -4.15 12.10 6.32
N ILE A 214 -3.82 11.55 5.14
CA ILE A 214 -2.96 10.35 5.04
C ILE A 214 -1.50 10.71 5.34
N ALA A 215 -1.00 11.86 4.89
CA ALA A 215 0.35 12.31 5.18
C ALA A 215 0.56 12.49 6.69
N ASP A 216 -0.40 13.08 7.39
CA ASP A 216 -0.34 13.25 8.85
C ASP A 216 -0.42 11.91 9.60
N ALA A 217 -1.25 10.98 9.14
CA ALA A 217 -1.28 9.62 9.67
C ALA A 217 0.07 8.89 9.48
N LEU A 218 0.70 9.03 8.31
CA LEU A 218 2.03 8.47 8.06
C LEU A 218 3.10 9.08 8.98
N LYS A 219 3.07 10.40 9.22
CA LYS A 219 3.97 11.04 10.19
C LYS A 219 3.79 10.41 11.59
N ASN A 220 2.55 10.20 12.04
CA ASN A 220 2.27 9.55 13.32
C ASN A 220 2.78 8.10 13.35
N LEU A 221 2.50 7.31 12.32
CA LEU A 221 2.97 5.92 12.20
C LEU A 221 4.51 5.84 12.12
N SER A 222 5.16 6.86 11.56
CA SER A 222 6.62 6.93 11.44
C SER A 222 7.34 7.16 12.78
N SER A 223 6.63 7.65 13.81
CA SER A 223 7.21 7.83 15.15
C SER A 223 7.56 6.52 15.84
N LYS A 224 6.87 5.42 15.48
CA LYS A 224 7.04 4.12 16.12
C LYS A 224 6.84 2.97 15.11
N SER A 225 5.60 2.72 14.69
CA SER A 225 5.19 1.49 14.00
C SER A 225 6.02 1.16 12.75
N ILE A 226 6.28 2.14 11.88
CA ILE A 226 7.05 1.93 10.65
C ILE A 226 8.51 1.52 10.98
N PRO A 227 9.28 2.29 11.79
CA PRO A 227 10.61 1.86 12.22
C PRO A 227 10.63 0.49 12.90
N GLU A 228 9.69 0.19 13.80
CA GLU A 228 9.71 -1.09 14.53
C GLU A 228 9.56 -2.29 13.59
N ALA A 229 8.63 -2.21 12.64
CA ALA A 229 8.41 -3.24 11.64
C ALA A 229 9.63 -3.41 10.70
N ARG A 230 10.23 -2.29 10.26
CA ARG A 230 11.40 -2.30 9.36
C ARG A 230 12.68 -2.80 10.03
N ARG A 231 12.79 -2.74 11.36
CA ARG A 231 13.92 -3.32 12.11
C ARG A 231 14.01 -4.85 11.97
N ARG A 232 12.97 -5.53 11.47
CA ARG A 232 12.95 -6.98 11.16
C ARG A 232 13.62 -7.84 12.24
N ILE A 233 13.32 -7.55 13.51
CA ILE A 233 13.82 -8.39 14.60
C ILE A 233 13.00 -9.68 14.54
N TYR A 234 13.56 -10.72 13.92
CA TYR A 234 13.03 -12.06 14.03
C TYR A 234 12.98 -12.43 15.51
N LEU A 235 11.77 -12.54 16.03
CA LEU A 235 11.56 -12.98 17.39
C LEU A 235 11.75 -14.49 17.42
N PRO A 236 12.64 -15.01 18.29
CA PRO A 236 12.65 -16.44 18.58
C PRO A 236 11.24 -16.92 18.93
N PRO A 237 10.87 -18.15 18.51
CA PRO A 237 11.70 -19.07 17.76
C PRO A 237 11.73 -18.68 16.28
N VAL A 238 12.93 -18.66 15.69
CA VAL A 238 13.05 -18.66 14.23
C VAL A 238 12.64 -20.06 13.77
N MET A 239 11.42 -20.19 13.25
CA MET A 239 10.82 -21.47 12.87
C MET A 239 11.36 -21.94 11.52
N ASP A 240 12.67 -22.18 11.43
CA ASP A 240 13.28 -22.78 10.23
C ASP A 240 12.98 -24.29 10.16
N CYS A 241 12.79 -24.94 11.32
CA CYS A 241 12.38 -26.33 11.48
C CYS A 241 11.42 -26.47 12.67
N VAL A 242 10.26 -27.10 12.48
CA VAL A 242 9.28 -27.41 13.54
C VAL A 242 9.31 -28.92 13.80
N SER A 243 9.50 -29.34 15.06
CA SER A 243 9.47 -30.76 15.46
C SER A 243 8.03 -31.31 15.49
N LYS A 244 7.88 -32.64 15.43
CA LYS A 244 6.57 -33.31 15.53
C LYS A 244 6.06 -33.24 16.99
N PRO A 245 4.73 -33.17 17.22
CA PRO A 245 4.13 -33.03 18.57
C PRO A 245 4.58 -34.10 19.57
N ASP A 246 4.90 -35.31 19.10
CA ASP A 246 5.21 -36.47 19.96
C ASP A 246 6.59 -36.39 20.64
N GLU A 247 7.41 -35.39 20.34
CA GLU A 247 8.75 -35.21 20.94
C GLU A 247 8.78 -34.23 22.14
N VAL A 248 7.64 -33.63 22.52
CA VAL A 248 7.57 -32.56 23.57
C VAL A 248 7.03 -33.08 24.90
N ALA A 249 7.33 -34.34 25.26
CA ALA A 249 6.99 -34.85 26.58
C ALA A 249 7.94 -34.28 27.65
N GLY A 250 7.50 -33.24 28.36
CA GLY A 250 8.17 -32.74 29.58
C GLY A 250 8.89 -31.40 29.47
N GLU A 251 8.65 -30.59 28.44
CA GLU A 251 9.20 -29.23 28.37
C GLU A 251 8.26 -28.23 29.07
N THR A 252 8.77 -27.53 30.10
CA THR A 252 8.05 -26.44 30.77
C THR A 252 8.63 -25.09 30.32
N VAL A 253 7.77 -24.10 30.10
CA VAL A 253 8.19 -22.77 29.67
C VAL A 253 8.34 -21.86 30.88
N GLU A 254 9.56 -21.39 31.14
CA GLU A 254 9.86 -20.41 32.17
C GLU A 254 9.79 -18.99 31.59
N ILE A 255 8.94 -18.14 32.17
CA ILE A 255 8.87 -16.71 31.83
C ILE A 255 9.76 -15.91 32.80
N ILE A 256 10.77 -15.25 32.26
CA ILE A 256 11.72 -14.40 33.00
C ILE A 256 11.43 -12.93 32.67
N ILE A 257 11.27 -12.11 33.71
CA ILE A 257 10.99 -10.67 33.58
C ILE A 257 12.09 -9.87 34.28
N ASP A 258 12.86 -9.10 33.52
CA ASP A 258 13.82 -8.14 34.05
C ASP A 258 13.07 -6.92 34.64
N LYS A 259 12.96 -6.88 35.97
CA LYS A 259 12.27 -5.82 36.70
C LYS A 259 12.95 -4.45 36.57
N LYS A 260 14.24 -4.39 36.26
CA LYS A 260 14.98 -3.13 36.06
C LYS A 260 14.59 -2.50 34.73
N ARG A 261 14.43 -3.31 33.68
CA ARG A 261 14.03 -2.85 32.34
C ARG A 261 12.52 -2.68 32.18
N CYS A 262 11.71 -3.49 32.86
CA CYS A 262 10.27 -3.43 32.75
C CYS A 262 9.72 -2.06 33.20
N LYS A 263 9.02 -1.34 32.33
CA LYS A 263 8.30 -0.09 32.68
C LYS A 263 6.81 -0.29 33.01
N GLY A 264 6.33 -1.54 33.01
CA GLY A 264 4.95 -1.88 33.35
C GLY A 264 3.87 -1.42 32.37
N CYS A 265 4.19 -1.21 31.09
CA CYS A 265 3.26 -0.70 30.07
C CYS A 265 2.03 -1.59 29.73
N GLY A 266 1.89 -2.79 30.31
CA GLY A 266 0.70 -3.64 30.11
C GLY A 266 0.62 -4.46 28.81
N LEU A 267 1.41 -4.14 27.78
CA LEU A 267 1.34 -4.83 26.48
C LEU A 267 1.49 -6.35 26.59
N CYS A 268 2.40 -6.83 27.44
CA CYS A 268 2.61 -8.26 27.63
C CYS A 268 1.41 -8.99 28.25
N ALA A 269 0.61 -8.32 29.07
CA ALA A 269 -0.61 -8.87 29.63
C ALA A 269 -1.74 -8.87 28.59
N ALA A 270 -1.86 -7.79 27.80
CA ALA A 270 -2.87 -7.64 26.77
C ALA A 270 -2.71 -8.64 25.60
N PHE A 271 -1.48 -8.96 25.22
CA PHE A 271 -1.18 -9.82 24.08
C PHE A 271 -0.91 -11.29 24.45
N CYS A 272 -1.02 -11.68 25.72
CA CYS A 272 -0.82 -13.07 26.13
C CYS A 272 -2.12 -13.87 25.95
N PRO A 273 -2.20 -14.83 25.00
CA PRO A 273 -3.42 -15.59 24.75
C PRO A 273 -3.82 -16.47 25.96
N GLU A 274 -2.83 -16.91 26.73
CA GLU A 274 -3.00 -17.75 27.92
C GLU A 274 -3.14 -16.95 29.23
N ALA A 275 -3.16 -15.61 29.14
CA ALA A 275 -3.24 -14.70 30.29
C ALA A 275 -2.20 -14.98 31.40
N MET A 276 -0.99 -15.40 31.01
CA MET A 276 0.10 -15.77 31.93
C MET A 276 0.78 -14.57 32.62
N LEU A 277 0.47 -13.35 32.18
CA LEU A 277 1.11 -12.12 32.64
C LEU A 277 0.07 -11.10 33.07
N GLU A 278 0.37 -10.40 34.15
CA GLU A 278 -0.44 -9.29 34.66
C GLU A 278 0.48 -8.15 35.10
N VAL A 279 -0.05 -6.93 35.24
CA VAL A 279 0.70 -5.76 35.72
C VAL A 279 0.12 -5.30 37.03
N THR A 280 0.98 -5.07 38.02
CA THR A 280 0.56 -4.58 39.34
C THR A 280 1.47 -3.50 39.89
N GLY A 281 0.87 -2.56 40.62
CA GLY A 281 1.51 -1.38 41.19
C GLY A 281 0.70 -0.12 40.87
N THR A 282 1.18 1.04 41.31
CA THR A 282 0.65 2.36 40.93
C THR A 282 1.25 2.79 39.59
N ALA A 283 0.72 3.85 38.96
CA ALA A 283 1.17 4.30 37.63
C ALA A 283 2.70 4.48 37.52
N GLU A 284 3.36 4.88 38.60
CA GLU A 284 4.81 5.13 38.70
C GLU A 284 5.64 3.88 39.07
N THR A 285 5.02 2.86 39.66
CA THR A 285 5.72 1.67 40.20
C THR A 285 5.31 0.35 39.54
N GLN A 286 4.36 0.39 38.60
CA GLN A 286 3.81 -0.80 37.95
C GLN A 286 4.87 -1.66 37.26
N LYS A 287 4.82 -2.98 37.50
CA LYS A 287 5.69 -3.97 36.85
C LYS A 287 4.88 -5.18 36.43
N ALA A 288 5.26 -5.79 35.31
CA ALA A 288 4.70 -7.06 34.87
C ALA A 288 5.13 -8.21 35.80
N ARG A 289 4.23 -9.14 36.11
CA ARG A 289 4.49 -10.37 36.88
C ARG A 289 3.78 -11.56 36.23
N LYS A 290 4.22 -12.77 36.60
CA LYS A 290 3.54 -14.01 36.23
C LYS A 290 2.25 -14.16 37.04
N SER A 291 1.15 -14.50 36.38
CA SER A 291 -0.12 -14.83 37.04
C SER A 291 -0.16 -16.31 37.47
N ARG A 292 0.52 -17.19 36.71
CA ARG A 292 0.62 -18.63 36.95
C ARG A 292 2.02 -19.13 36.58
N GLU A 293 2.42 -20.27 37.15
CA GLU A 293 3.74 -20.87 36.87
C GLU A 293 3.73 -21.80 35.64
N THR A 294 2.57 -22.31 35.23
CA THR A 294 2.41 -23.23 34.10
C THR A 294 1.28 -22.80 33.17
N GLY A 295 1.33 -23.21 31.90
CA GLY A 295 0.31 -22.87 30.89
C GLY A 295 0.78 -21.89 29.80
N CYS A 296 2.04 -21.44 29.82
CA CYS A 296 2.57 -20.65 28.72
C CYS A 296 2.75 -21.51 27.46
N CYS A 297 2.07 -21.13 26.37
CA CYS A 297 2.14 -21.81 25.07
C CYS A 297 3.39 -21.46 24.24
N ALA A 298 4.35 -20.72 24.79
CA ALA A 298 5.58 -20.32 24.12
C ALA A 298 5.37 -19.67 22.73
N CYS A 299 4.36 -18.80 22.58
CA CYS A 299 4.11 -18.06 21.33
C CYS A 299 5.04 -16.84 21.12
N TYR A 300 5.79 -16.45 22.15
CA TYR A 300 6.72 -15.30 22.17
C TYR A 300 6.11 -13.92 21.87
N THR A 301 4.78 -13.79 21.76
CA THR A 301 4.12 -12.50 21.55
C THR A 301 4.47 -11.49 22.64
N CYS A 302 4.51 -11.91 23.92
CA CYS A 302 4.89 -11.02 25.02
C CYS A 302 6.35 -10.54 24.95
N VAL A 303 7.26 -11.37 24.43
CA VAL A 303 8.67 -11.00 24.17
C VAL A 303 8.73 -9.98 23.05
N GLY A 304 7.96 -10.19 21.98
CA GLY A 304 7.88 -9.30 20.82
C GLY A 304 7.27 -7.94 21.09
N GLN A 305 6.22 -7.89 21.89
CA GLN A 305 5.48 -6.66 22.19
C GLN A 305 6.09 -5.86 23.34
N CYS A 306 7.18 -6.33 23.97
CA CYS A 306 7.83 -5.61 25.06
C CYS A 306 8.78 -4.53 24.50
N PRO A 307 8.44 -3.22 24.58
CA PRO A 307 9.28 -2.16 24.02
C PRO A 307 10.67 -2.08 24.69
N GLU A 308 10.75 -2.47 25.96
CA GLU A 308 11.99 -2.46 26.74
C GLU A 308 12.78 -3.77 26.60
N LYS A 309 12.27 -4.75 25.87
CA LYS A 309 12.79 -6.13 25.74
C LYS A 309 13.13 -6.74 27.11
N ALA A 310 12.21 -6.58 28.06
CA ALA A 310 12.38 -7.00 29.45
C ALA A 310 11.91 -8.45 29.72
N ILE A 311 11.35 -9.14 28.72
CA ILE A 311 10.77 -10.47 28.87
C ILE A 311 11.58 -11.47 28.06
N GLN A 312 11.85 -12.64 28.65
CA GLN A 312 12.45 -13.79 27.99
C GLN A 312 11.62 -15.04 28.30
N LEU A 313 11.50 -15.93 27.31
CA LEU A 313 10.97 -17.27 27.50
C LEU A 313 12.13 -18.26 27.43
N LYS A 314 12.22 -19.17 28.39
CA LYS A 314 13.23 -20.22 28.45
C LYS A 314 12.53 -21.58 28.51
N MET A 315 12.81 -22.45 27.54
CA MET A 315 12.35 -23.83 27.59
C MET A 315 13.19 -24.60 28.62
N ARG A 316 12.56 -25.24 29.60
CA ARG A 316 13.20 -26.18 30.53
C ARG A 316 12.80 -27.59 30.15
N LYS A 317 13.79 -28.45 29.88
CA LYS A 317 13.56 -29.91 29.81
C LYS A 317 13.42 -30.45 31.23
N ASN A 318 12.30 -31.08 31.56
CA ASN A 318 12.21 -31.89 32.77
C ASN A 318 13.04 -33.16 32.55
N PHE A 319 14.29 -33.17 33.02
CA PHE A 319 15.02 -34.42 33.18
C PHE A 319 14.38 -35.20 34.35
N GLN A 320 13.57 -36.22 34.04
CA GLN A 320 13.36 -37.29 35.02
C GLN A 320 14.65 -38.10 35.09
N ILE A 321 15.39 -37.95 36.18
CA ILE A 321 16.45 -38.88 36.54
C ILE A 321 15.72 -40.17 36.91
N GLY A 322 15.71 -41.14 36.00
CA GLY A 322 15.24 -42.49 36.30
C GLY A 322 16.02 -43.02 37.51
N GLY A 323 15.32 -43.26 38.61
CA GLY A 323 15.88 -43.87 39.81
C GLY A 323 16.47 -45.24 39.48
N MET A 324 17.61 -45.52 40.12
CA MET A 324 18.27 -46.83 40.16
C MET A 324 17.35 -47.92 40.66
#